data_AF-A0A933LV41-F1
#
_entry.id   AF-A0A933LV41-F1
#
_cell.length_a   1.000
_cell.length_b   1.000
_cell.length_c   1.000
_cell.angle_alpha   90.00
_cell.angle_beta   90.00
_cell.angle_gamma   90.00
#
_symmetry.space_group_name_H-M   'P 1'
#
loop_
_entity.id
_entity.type
_entity.pdbx_description
1 polymer ?
#
loop_
_entity_poly.entity_id
_entity_poly.type
_entity_poly.pdbx_seq_one_letter_code
_entity_poly.pdbx_strand_id
1 'polypeptide(L)'
;MVRVLLQETCPEIVGAAEAFSRHVLYVPVTALGHAPDKGEDGAFAVRPRDIRAQWVAVPFLYVLAQLGLLAVVEDIAAAGVPPTEGDVAGDQIRVRVPGTEVEYFLPLAFADRNLVCPATRVRFHVPRVDSGAAAATY
;
A
#
# COMPACT_ATOMS: atom_id res chain seq x y z
N MET A 1 9.88 -7.97 20.22
CA MET A 1 8.71 -8.13 21.11
C MET A 1 7.99 -9.46 20.87
N VAL A 2 7.46 -9.75 19.68
CA VAL A 2 6.72 -11.02 19.39
C VAL A 2 7.55 -12.28 19.63
N ARG A 3 8.82 -12.32 19.18
CA ARG A 3 9.73 -13.45 19.43
C ARG A 3 9.88 -13.76 20.93
N VAL A 4 10.03 -12.73 21.76
CA VAL A 4 10.23 -12.89 23.22
C VAL A 4 8.98 -13.47 23.85
N LEU A 5 7.80 -12.96 23.49
CA LEU A 5 6.53 -13.50 23.96
C LEU A 5 6.38 -14.98 23.61
N LEU A 6 6.69 -15.36 22.36
CA LEU A 6 6.63 -16.76 21.92
C LEU A 6 7.68 -17.63 22.60
N GLN A 7 8.85 -17.09 22.92
CA GLN A 7 9.87 -17.81 23.68
C GLN A 7 9.39 -18.11 25.11
N GLU A 8 8.61 -17.20 25.71
CA GLU A 8 8.05 -17.37 27.05
C GLU A 8 6.84 -18.32 27.06
N THR A 9 5.97 -18.24 26.05
CA THR A 9 4.73 -19.03 26.03
C THR A 9 4.84 -20.36 25.30
N CYS A 10 5.71 -20.46 24.28
CA CYS A 10 5.85 -21.60 23.37
C CYS A 10 7.32 -21.81 22.91
N PRO A 11 8.26 -22.03 23.83
CA PRO A 11 9.70 -22.11 23.51
C PRO A 11 10.05 -23.22 22.51
N GLU A 12 9.32 -24.34 22.51
CA GLU A 12 9.57 -25.47 21.60
C GLU A 12 9.32 -25.09 20.14
N ILE A 13 8.30 -24.25 19.89
CA ILE A 13 7.99 -23.76 18.54
C ILE A 13 9.09 -22.83 18.05
N VAL A 14 9.56 -21.92 18.92
CA VAL A 14 10.66 -21.01 18.59
C VAL A 14 11.93 -21.81 18.30
N GLY A 15 12.28 -22.75 19.18
CA GLY A 15 13.46 -23.60 19.01
C GLY A 15 13.43 -24.41 17.72
N ALA A 16 12.28 -25.04 17.39
CA ALA A 16 12.14 -25.82 16.16
C ALA A 16 12.25 -24.93 14.91
N ALA A 17 11.58 -23.77 14.90
CA ALA A 17 11.61 -22.85 13.76
C ALA A 17 13.04 -22.33 13.49
N GLU A 18 13.75 -21.91 14.54
CA GLU A 18 15.11 -21.36 14.46
C GLU A 18 16.16 -22.44 14.17
N ALA A 19 15.96 -23.69 14.61
CA ALA A 19 16.88 -24.78 14.31
C ALA A 19 16.76 -25.27 12.85
N PHE A 20 15.54 -25.25 12.29
CA PHE A 20 15.29 -25.75 10.92
C PHE A 20 15.54 -24.70 9.84
N SER A 21 15.31 -23.42 10.14
CA SER A 21 15.26 -22.36 9.12
C SER A 21 16.43 -21.40 9.23
N ARG A 22 17.03 -21.01 8.09
CA ARG A 22 18.09 -19.97 8.06
C ARG A 22 17.57 -18.59 8.42
N HIS A 23 16.31 -18.31 8.10
CA HIS A 23 15.66 -17.04 8.36
C HIS A 23 14.26 -17.32 8.92
N VAL A 24 13.95 -16.71 10.06
CA VAL A 24 12.63 -16.79 10.70
C VAL A 24 12.06 -15.39 10.83
N LEU A 25 10.85 -15.19 10.33
CA LEU A 25 10.12 -13.94 10.43
C LEU A 25 8.93 -14.12 11.37
N TYR A 26 8.92 -13.37 12.47
CA TYR A 26 7.81 -13.35 13.42
C TYR A 26 6.87 -12.19 13.10
N VAL A 27 5.68 -12.50 12.56
CA VAL A 27 4.68 -11.49 12.19
C VAL A 27 3.51 -11.54 13.18
N PRO A 28 3.21 -10.45 13.89
CA PRO A 28 2.02 -10.38 14.73
C PRO A 28 0.79 -10.27 13.83
N VAL A 29 -0.03 -11.32 13.80
CA VAL A 29 -1.31 -11.33 13.07
C VAL A 29 -2.46 -11.47 14.04
N THR A 30 -3.59 -10.83 13.71
CA THR A 30 -4.86 -11.12 14.39
C THR A 30 -5.98 -11.13 13.37
N ALA A 31 -6.73 -12.23 13.32
CA ALA A 31 -7.86 -12.38 12.42
C ALA A 31 -9.07 -11.55 12.86
N LEU A 32 -9.23 -11.35 14.17
CA LEU A 32 -10.38 -10.67 14.76
C LEU A 32 -10.07 -9.22 15.14
N GLY A 33 -8.82 -8.90 15.49
CA GLY A 33 -8.46 -7.58 16.05
C GLY A 33 -8.85 -7.38 17.51
N HIS A 34 -9.55 -8.35 18.11
CA HIS A 34 -9.98 -8.34 19.50
C HIS A 34 -10.23 -9.77 20.00
N ALA A 35 -10.41 -9.93 21.31
CA ALA A 35 -10.83 -11.19 21.90
C ALA A 35 -12.33 -11.46 21.61
N PRO A 36 -12.75 -12.71 21.36
CA PRO A 36 -14.16 -13.05 21.20
C PRO A 36 -15.01 -12.62 22.41
N ASP A 37 -16.24 -12.21 22.15
CA ASP A 37 -17.18 -11.84 23.22
C ASP A 37 -17.82 -13.09 23.82
N LYS A 38 -18.23 -13.02 25.09
CA LYS A 38 -19.13 -14.03 25.65
C LYS A 38 -20.57 -13.72 25.23
N GLY A 39 -21.22 -14.69 24.62
CA GLY A 39 -22.65 -14.70 24.34
C GLY A 39 -23.48 -14.86 25.61
N GLU A 40 -24.79 -14.70 25.48
CA GLU A 40 -25.75 -14.80 26.58
C GLU A 40 -25.82 -16.23 27.17
N ASP A 41 -25.50 -17.22 26.35
CA ASP A 41 -25.33 -18.64 26.73
C ASP A 41 -23.98 -18.93 27.41
N GLY A 42 -23.13 -17.91 27.56
CA GLY A 42 -21.77 -18.04 28.10
C GLY A 42 -20.75 -18.59 27.09
N ALA A 43 -21.15 -18.90 25.86
CA ALA A 43 -20.25 -19.36 24.82
C ALA A 43 -19.45 -18.20 24.23
N PHE A 44 -18.22 -18.44 23.82
CA PHE A 44 -17.44 -17.43 23.09
C PHE A 44 -17.94 -17.35 21.64
N ALA A 45 -18.35 -16.15 21.22
CA ALA A 45 -18.87 -15.88 19.90
C ALA A 45 -18.16 -14.68 19.27
N VAL A 46 -18.06 -14.71 17.95
CA VAL A 46 -17.50 -13.61 17.15
C VAL A 46 -18.65 -12.87 16.48
N ARG A 47 -18.69 -11.55 16.64
CA ARG A 47 -19.60 -10.68 15.90
C ARG A 47 -18.90 -10.23 14.62
N PRO A 48 -19.33 -10.66 13.42
CA PRO A 48 -18.59 -10.38 12.18
C PRO A 48 -18.36 -8.88 11.91
N ARG A 49 -19.30 -8.03 12.31
CA ARG A 49 -19.21 -6.57 12.18
C ARG A 49 -18.08 -5.93 13.00
N ASP A 50 -17.60 -6.61 14.04
CA ASP A 50 -16.59 -6.09 14.96
C ASP A 50 -15.18 -6.56 14.60
N ILE A 51 -15.07 -7.42 13.57
CA ILE A 51 -13.79 -7.92 13.06
C ILE A 51 -12.95 -6.75 12.52
N ARG A 52 -11.77 -6.58 13.13
CA ARG A 52 -10.74 -5.63 12.72
C ARG A 52 -9.43 -6.37 12.48
N ALA A 53 -9.40 -7.19 11.44
CA ALA A 53 -8.22 -7.95 11.08
C ALA A 53 -6.98 -7.06 10.94
N GLN A 54 -5.86 -7.48 11.54
CA GLN A 54 -4.59 -6.76 11.45
C GLN A 54 -3.53 -7.70 10.89
N TRP A 55 -2.80 -7.20 9.88
CA TRP A 55 -1.59 -7.81 9.33
C TRP A 55 -1.78 -9.22 8.74
N VAL A 56 -3.02 -9.70 8.59
CA VAL A 56 -3.32 -11.02 8.04
C VAL A 56 -2.80 -11.20 6.60
N ALA A 57 -2.76 -10.11 5.82
CA ALA A 57 -2.23 -10.14 4.46
C ALA A 57 -0.69 -10.10 4.40
N VAL A 58 -0.01 -9.66 5.46
CA VAL A 58 1.44 -9.39 5.45
C VAL A 58 2.27 -10.63 5.14
N PRO A 59 2.04 -11.81 5.75
CA PRO A 59 2.80 -13.01 5.42
C PRO A 59 2.68 -13.40 3.94
N PHE A 60 1.49 -13.26 3.37
CA PHE A 60 1.25 -13.58 1.97
C PHE A 60 1.98 -12.61 1.03
N LEU A 61 1.86 -11.30 1.29
CA LEU A 61 2.58 -10.28 0.51
C LEU A 61 4.09 -10.44 0.61
N TYR A 62 4.61 -10.77 1.80
CA TYR A 62 6.03 -11.03 2.00
C TYR A 62 6.51 -12.20 1.12
N VAL A 63 5.80 -13.33 1.12
CA VAL A 63 6.15 -14.48 0.28
C VAL A 63 6.11 -14.12 -1.20
N LEU A 64 5.05 -13.43 -1.66
CA LEU A 64 4.95 -13.01 -3.05
C LEU A 64 6.10 -12.07 -3.46
N ALA A 65 6.49 -11.15 -2.58
CA ALA A 65 7.64 -10.28 -2.81
C ALA A 65 8.96 -11.06 -2.89
N GLN A 66 9.18 -12.03 -1.99
CA GLN A 66 10.35 -12.90 -2.01
C GLN A 66 10.42 -13.76 -3.28
N LEU A 67 9.26 -14.18 -3.81
CA LEU A 67 9.16 -14.92 -5.07
C LEU A 67 9.29 -14.02 -6.32
N GLY A 68 9.44 -12.71 -6.16
CA GLY A 68 9.50 -11.77 -7.28
C GLY A 68 8.16 -11.60 -8.02
N LEU A 69 7.04 -12.00 -7.40
CA LEU A 69 5.69 -11.91 -7.97
C LEU A 69 5.02 -10.55 -7.70
N LEU A 70 5.61 -9.73 -6.83
CA LEU A 70 5.21 -8.34 -6.63
C LEU A 70 6.35 -7.42 -7.07
N ALA A 71 6.01 -6.44 -7.90
CA ALA A 71 6.91 -5.33 -8.18
C ALA A 71 7.04 -4.49 -6.89
N VAL A 72 8.25 -4.43 -6.34
CA VAL A 72 8.56 -3.54 -5.23
C VAL A 72 8.70 -2.14 -5.81
N VAL A 73 7.71 -1.29 -5.56
CA VAL A 73 7.82 0.13 -5.89
C VAL A 73 8.64 0.76 -4.76
N GLU A 74 9.82 1.28 -5.07
CA GLU A 74 10.57 2.11 -4.13
C GLU A 74 9.71 3.29 -3.67
N ASP A 75 9.88 3.68 -2.41
CA ASP A 75 9.07 4.67 -1.72
C ASP A 75 8.71 5.89 -2.60
N ILE A 76 7.42 6.21 -2.67
CA ILE A 76 6.81 7.31 -3.46
C ILE A 76 7.02 8.66 -2.73
N ALA A 77 8.00 8.73 -1.82
CA ALA A 77 8.34 9.91 -1.06
C ALA A 77 9.08 10.95 -1.94
N ALA A 78 8.30 11.73 -2.68
CA ALA A 78 8.30 13.19 -2.87
C ALA A 78 9.61 14.04 -2.84
N ALA A 79 10.81 13.48 -2.95
CA ALA A 79 12.05 14.27 -2.95
C ALA A 79 12.56 14.50 -4.38
N GLY A 80 12.32 15.69 -4.93
CA GLY A 80 13.07 16.23 -6.09
C GLY A 80 12.45 16.03 -7.47
N VAL A 81 11.15 15.76 -7.55
CA VAL A 81 10.46 15.58 -8.83
C VAL A 81 10.10 16.94 -9.43
N PRO A 82 10.62 17.31 -10.62
CA PRO A 82 10.31 18.61 -11.23
C PRO A 82 8.82 18.70 -11.57
N PRO A 83 8.15 19.82 -11.27
CA PRO A 83 6.77 20.05 -11.66
C PRO A 83 6.69 20.02 -13.18
N THR A 84 5.76 19.24 -13.71
CA THR A 84 5.56 19.17 -15.16
C THR A 84 4.48 20.16 -15.56
N GLU A 85 4.77 21.01 -16.55
CA GLU A 85 3.76 21.85 -17.18
C GLU A 85 2.68 20.95 -17.79
N GLY A 86 1.45 21.15 -17.34
CA GLY A 86 0.31 20.39 -17.83
C GLY A 86 -0.96 21.21 -17.77
N ASP A 87 -1.80 21.03 -18.79
CA ASP A 87 -3.08 21.74 -18.94
C ASP A 87 -4.21 20.72 -19.01
N VAL A 88 -5.41 21.17 -18.66
CA VAL A 88 -6.61 20.34 -18.63
C VAL A 88 -7.21 20.28 -20.03
N ALA A 89 -7.26 19.08 -20.59
CA ALA A 89 -7.92 18.81 -21.86
C ALA A 89 -9.20 17.99 -21.60
N GLY A 90 -10.25 18.64 -21.06
CA GLY A 90 -11.51 17.98 -20.71
C GLY A 90 -11.40 17.13 -19.45
N ASP A 91 -11.61 15.81 -19.56
CA ASP A 91 -11.55 14.83 -18.44
C ASP A 91 -10.14 14.20 -18.27
N GLN A 92 -9.13 14.81 -18.91
CA GLN A 92 -7.76 14.34 -18.92
C GLN A 92 -6.77 15.49 -18.68
N ILE A 93 -5.67 15.16 -18.02
CA ILE A 93 -4.54 16.04 -17.77
C ILE A 93 -3.50 15.75 -18.84
N ARG A 94 -3.15 16.75 -19.64
CA ARG A 94 -2.05 16.67 -20.59
C ARG A 94 -0.76 16.99 -19.86
N VAL A 95 0.21 16.08 -19.86
CA VAL A 95 1.47 16.23 -19.12
C VAL A 95 2.65 15.95 -20.06
N ARG A 96 3.63 16.87 -20.10
CA ARG A 96 4.86 16.70 -20.89
C ARG A 96 6.01 16.18 -20.03
N VAL A 97 6.23 14.88 -20.01
CA VAL A 97 7.26 14.28 -19.14
C VAL A 97 8.66 14.85 -19.45
N PRO A 98 9.43 15.29 -18.44
CA PRO A 98 10.80 15.75 -18.63
C PRO A 98 11.67 14.68 -19.29
N GLY A 99 12.38 15.05 -20.37
CA GLY A 99 13.21 14.12 -21.13
C GLY A 99 12.49 13.38 -22.28
N THR A 100 11.23 13.67 -22.52
CA THR A 100 10.51 13.24 -23.73
C THR A 100 9.82 14.42 -24.41
N GLU A 101 9.82 14.45 -25.74
CA GLU A 101 8.93 15.36 -26.51
C GLU A 101 7.49 14.83 -26.61
N VAL A 102 7.20 13.69 -25.99
CA VAL A 102 5.90 13.04 -26.05
C VAL A 102 4.99 13.58 -24.94
N GLU A 103 3.79 13.99 -25.34
CA GLU A 103 2.72 14.39 -24.42
C GLU A 103 1.90 13.18 -24.01
N TYR A 104 1.70 13.01 -22.71
CA TYR A 104 0.86 11.96 -22.15
C TYR A 104 -0.48 12.54 -21.71
N PHE A 105 -1.55 11.79 -21.97
CA PHE A 105 -2.89 12.09 -21.48
C PHE A 105 -3.22 11.16 -20.31
N LEU A 106 -3.44 11.75 -19.15
CA LEU A 106 -3.69 11.04 -17.89
C LEU A 106 -5.11 11.31 -17.39
N PRO A 107 -5.83 10.31 -16.87
CA PRO A 107 -7.10 10.56 -16.18
C PRO A 107 -6.96 11.53 -15.00
N LEU A 108 -8.01 12.31 -14.71
CA LEU A 108 -8.06 13.22 -13.55
C LEU A 108 -7.78 12.52 -12.20
N ALA A 109 -8.02 11.21 -12.09
CA ALA A 109 -7.71 10.41 -10.91
C ALA A 109 -6.22 10.43 -10.51
N PHE A 110 -5.33 10.79 -11.45
CA PHE A 110 -3.90 10.92 -11.21
C PHE A 110 -3.47 12.35 -10.84
N ALA A 111 -4.40 13.30 -10.68
CA ALA A 111 -4.09 14.64 -10.20
C ALA A 111 -3.39 14.57 -8.82
N ASP A 112 -2.36 15.41 -8.64
CA ASP A 112 -1.57 15.49 -7.40
C ASP A 112 -0.88 14.16 -7.01
N ARG A 113 -0.57 13.32 -8.00
CA ARG A 113 0.18 12.07 -7.82
C ARG A 113 1.57 12.16 -8.45
N ASN A 114 2.52 11.47 -7.83
CA ASN A 114 3.83 11.21 -8.41
C ASN A 114 3.74 9.97 -9.29
N LEU A 115 4.13 10.11 -10.56
CA LEU A 115 4.16 9.01 -11.53
C LEU A 115 5.58 8.78 -12.02
N VAL A 116 5.80 7.57 -12.55
CA VAL A 116 7.05 7.18 -13.20
C VAL A 116 6.73 6.87 -14.65
N CYS A 117 7.39 7.54 -15.59
CA CYS A 117 7.24 7.20 -17.00
C CYS A 117 7.86 5.82 -17.27
N PRO A 118 7.11 4.84 -17.81
CA PRO A 118 7.64 3.51 -18.05
C PRO A 118 8.75 3.48 -19.12
N ALA A 119 8.76 4.44 -20.05
CA ALA A 119 9.74 4.51 -21.14
C ALA A 119 11.08 5.11 -20.68
N THR A 120 11.05 6.23 -19.95
CA THR A 120 12.28 6.95 -19.56
C THR A 120 12.70 6.72 -18.11
N ARG A 121 11.85 6.08 -17.31
CA ARG A 121 11.98 5.95 -15.85
C ARG A 121 12.11 7.27 -15.10
N VAL A 122 11.81 8.40 -15.77
CA VAL A 122 11.78 9.72 -15.15
C VAL A 122 10.56 9.82 -14.26
N ARG A 123 10.78 10.33 -13.05
CA ARG A 123 9.73 10.64 -12.08
C ARG A 123 9.19 12.04 -12.41
N PHE A 124 7.87 12.20 -12.39
CA PHE A 124 7.21 13.48 -12.62
C PHE A 124 5.97 13.63 -11.73
N HIS A 125 5.68 14.86 -11.31
CA HIS A 125 4.50 15.19 -10.50
C HIS A 125 3.40 15.67 -11.45
N VAL A 126 2.21 15.09 -11.31
CA VAL A 126 1.04 15.52 -12.05
C VAL A 126 0.46 16.73 -11.34
N PRO A 127 0.42 17.91 -11.99
CA PRO A 127 -0.02 19.14 -11.34
C PRO A 127 -1.42 18.99 -10.78
N ARG A 128 -1.65 19.63 -9.62
CA ARG A 128 -2.98 19.73 -9.05
C ARG A 128 -3.82 20.62 -9.96
N VAL A 129 -4.89 20.04 -10.49
CA VAL A 129 -5.88 20.77 -11.26
C VAL A 129 -7.03 21.08 -10.33
N ASP A 130 -7.21 22.36 -9.99
CA ASP A 130 -8.44 22.82 -9.35
C ASP A 130 -9.55 22.82 -10.41
N SER A 131 -10.50 21.90 -10.31
CA SER A 131 -11.72 21.92 -11.11
C SER A 131 -12.57 23.12 -10.68
N GLY A 132 -12.35 24.30 -11.28
CA GLY A 132 -13.08 25.50 -10.89
C GLY A 132 -13.14 26.57 -11.98
N ALA A 133 -14.18 26.52 -12.83
CA ALA A 133 -14.90 27.67 -13.40
C ALA A 133 -15.82 27.24 -14.56
N ALA A 134 -16.98 26.66 -14.24
CA ALA A 134 -18.14 26.70 -15.13
C ALA A 134 -19.17 27.67 -14.53
N ALA A 135 -18.83 28.95 -14.48
CA ALA A 135 -19.80 30.03 -14.34
C ALA A 135 -19.98 30.63 -15.75
N ALA A 136 -20.79 29.96 -16.57
CA ALA A 136 -21.28 30.54 -17.80
C ALA A 136 -22.41 31.50 -17.45
N THR A 137 -22.14 32.79 -17.62
CA THR A 137 -23.16 33.83 -17.75
C THR A 137 -23.99 33.52 -18.98
N TYR A 138 -25.29 33.27 -18.81
CA TYR A 138 -26.36 33.67 -19.74
C TYR A 138 -27.69 33.70 -19.01
#